data_AF-A0A1N6NIY5-F1
#
_entry.id   AF-A0A1N6NIY5-F1
#
_cell.length_a   1.000
_cell.length_b   1.000
_cell.length_c   1.000
_cell.angle_alpha   90.00
_cell.angle_beta   90.00
_cell.angle_gamma   90.00
#
_symmetry.space_group_name_H-M   'P 1'
#
loop_
_entity.id
_entity.type
_entity.pdbx_description
1 polymer ?
#
loop_
_entity_poly.entity_id
_entity_poly.type
_entity_poly.pdbx_seq_one_letter_code
_entity_poly.pdbx_strand_id
1 'polypeptide(L)'
;MSQQDHHSPNQGLFAGRRVTVVQPDTLSRDRLVGQLSVLRYQDAGVITSQQMALLQRLLPRTRLESLLGSIWFQRRLDAALAVSREELQQILRLAGSERCDWMQQLGDRINLADRPLLWHWVLYPLHRWWVQRLEPLYGAWLNELEQLQVMRRQLNAQAVFWQTVVDVPVDLESRIADQLEQLNQREQELTRLQTDCEARLQLAWPAWYAQTSKEGDPVHLMPVPLELGTFWHALQALPHQDEAALTLHEWLAGRGIALGQDHFYWQPPAP
;
A
#
# COMPACT_ATOMS: atom_id res chain seq x y z
N MET A 1 44.48 28.30 -23.77
CA MET A 1 43.47 28.63 -22.75
C MET A 1 42.34 27.62 -22.88
N SER A 2 42.10 26.82 -21.83
CA SER A 2 40.77 26.45 -21.34
C SER A 2 40.97 25.56 -20.12
N GLN A 3 40.56 26.09 -18.98
CA GLN A 3 40.60 25.45 -17.67
C GLN A 3 39.60 24.30 -17.64
N GLN A 4 40.04 23.11 -17.24
CA GLN A 4 39.15 22.09 -16.71
C GLN A 4 39.15 22.25 -15.19
N ASP A 5 38.13 22.95 -14.69
CA ASP A 5 37.78 22.99 -13.29
C ASP A 5 37.27 21.60 -12.87
N HIS A 6 38.16 20.77 -12.33
CA HIS A 6 37.76 19.61 -11.55
C HIS A 6 37.26 20.07 -10.19
N HIS A 7 35.95 20.20 -10.04
CA HIS A 7 35.28 20.29 -8.75
C HIS A 7 35.61 19.05 -7.89
N SER A 8 36.63 19.17 -7.06
CA SER A 8 36.90 18.22 -5.98
C SER A 8 35.89 18.47 -4.86
N PRO A 9 35.12 17.47 -4.39
CA PRO A 9 34.22 17.67 -3.27
C PRO A 9 35.05 17.92 -2.00
N ASN A 10 34.74 19.01 -1.29
CA ASN A 10 35.44 19.49 -0.09
C ASN A 10 35.67 18.36 0.93
N GLN A 11 36.91 17.85 0.98
CA GLN A 11 37.38 16.94 2.03
C GLN A 11 37.73 17.77 3.27
N GLY A 12 36.78 17.92 4.19
CA GLY A 12 37.02 18.57 5.48
C GLY A 12 37.76 17.62 6.43
N LEU A 13 38.70 18.13 7.23
CA LEU A 13 39.27 17.39 8.36
C LEU A 13 38.51 17.79 9.63
N PHE A 14 38.01 16.81 10.40
CA PHE A 14 37.43 17.03 11.73
C PHE A 14 38.23 16.22 12.76
N ALA A 15 38.76 16.90 13.79
CA ALA A 15 39.56 16.28 14.85
C ALA A 15 40.71 15.38 14.33
N GLY A 16 41.40 15.80 13.27
CA GLY A 16 42.51 15.04 12.67
C GLY A 16 42.07 13.85 11.81
N ARG A 17 40.77 13.65 11.61
CA ARG A 17 40.19 12.61 10.74
C ARG A 17 39.57 13.24 9.51
N ARG A 18 39.74 12.60 8.34
CA ARG A 18 39.07 13.03 7.11
C ARG A 18 37.57 12.80 7.25
N VAL A 19 36.77 13.80 6.91
CA VAL A 19 35.31 13.77 6.91
C VAL A 19 34.81 14.07 5.52
N THR A 20 34.01 13.15 5.00
CA THR A 20 33.24 13.32 3.77
C THR A 20 31.80 13.63 4.16
N VAL A 21 31.26 14.72 3.61
CA VAL A 21 29.84 15.05 3.76
C VAL A 21 29.07 14.12 2.85
N VAL A 22 28.35 13.16 3.42
CA VAL A 22 27.44 12.32 2.64
C VAL A 22 26.13 13.09 2.46
N GLN A 23 25.68 13.24 1.21
CA GLN A 23 24.45 13.97 0.92
C GLN A 23 23.26 13.27 1.60
N PRO A 24 22.49 13.97 2.45
CA PRO A 24 21.44 13.36 3.27
C PRO A 24 20.30 12.76 2.44
N ASP A 25 20.13 13.22 1.20
CA ASP A 25 19.00 12.83 0.36
C ASP A 25 19.06 11.36 -0.09
N THR A 26 20.24 10.74 -0.21
CA THR A 26 20.36 9.33 -0.64
C THR A 26 20.34 8.34 0.52
N LEU A 27 20.59 8.81 1.75
CA LEU A 27 20.73 7.97 2.95
C LEU A 27 19.60 8.16 3.97
N SER A 28 18.51 8.84 3.63
CA SER A 28 17.40 9.01 4.55
C SER A 28 16.74 7.65 4.87
N ARG A 29 16.42 7.43 6.15
CA ARG A 29 15.79 6.18 6.63
C ARG A 29 14.53 5.83 5.83
N ASP A 30 13.72 6.84 5.49
CA ASP A 30 12.47 6.64 4.75
C ASP A 30 12.71 6.15 3.31
N ARG A 31 13.84 6.51 2.68
CA ARG A 31 14.22 6.00 1.35
C ARG A 31 14.88 4.62 1.42
N LEU A 32 15.64 4.35 2.48
CA LEU A 32 16.39 3.10 2.65
C LEU A 32 15.57 1.92 3.19
N VAL A 33 14.53 2.18 3.98
CA VAL A 33 13.70 1.13 4.62
C VAL A 33 12.28 1.09 4.03
N GLY A 34 11.92 2.10 3.22
CA GLY A 34 10.54 2.31 2.76
C GLY A 34 9.72 3.08 3.80
N GLN A 35 8.66 3.75 3.32
CA GLN A 35 7.75 4.53 4.16
C GLN A 35 6.83 3.60 4.96
N LEU A 36 7.32 3.02 6.06
CA LEU A 36 6.48 2.45 7.13
C LEU A 36 5.97 3.53 8.10
N SER A 37 6.22 4.80 7.77
CA SER A 37 6.05 5.93 8.67
C SER A 37 4.69 6.61 8.50
N VAL A 38 4.27 7.27 9.59
CA VAL A 38 3.19 8.27 9.65
C VAL A 38 3.14 9.19 8.42
N LEU A 39 4.32 9.49 7.85
CA LEU A 39 4.47 10.33 6.66
C LEU A 39 3.73 9.77 5.45
N ARG A 40 3.65 8.45 5.26
CA ARG A 40 2.90 7.84 4.15
C ARG A 40 1.43 8.25 4.14
N TYR A 41 0.82 8.32 5.33
CA TYR A 41 -0.58 8.71 5.50
C TYR A 41 -0.80 10.22 5.36
N GLN A 42 0.22 11.03 5.68
CA GLN A 42 0.18 12.48 5.50
C GLN A 42 0.39 12.85 4.03
N ASP A 43 1.36 12.21 3.36
CA ASP A 43 1.66 12.40 1.94
C ASP A 43 0.46 12.02 1.06
N ALA A 44 -0.27 10.95 1.43
CA ALA A 44 -1.49 10.52 0.75
C ALA A 44 -2.74 11.36 1.12
N GLY A 45 -2.62 12.35 2.00
CA GLY A 45 -3.75 13.20 2.42
C GLY A 45 -4.80 12.51 3.29
N VAL A 46 -4.53 11.28 3.76
CA VAL A 46 -5.43 10.51 4.64
C VAL A 46 -5.56 11.19 6.00
N ILE A 47 -4.45 11.67 6.55
CA ILE A 47 -4.43 12.37 7.83
C ILE A 47 -3.61 13.63 7.75
N THR A 48 -4.16 14.74 8.25
CA THR A 48 -3.42 15.99 8.34
C THR A 48 -2.40 15.98 9.49
N SER A 49 -1.38 16.84 9.43
CA SER A 49 -0.39 16.98 10.51
C SER A 49 -1.04 17.34 11.85
N GLN A 50 -2.11 18.14 11.82
CA GLN A 50 -2.85 18.52 13.03
C GLN A 50 -3.61 17.33 13.65
N GLN A 51 -4.29 16.54 12.82
CA GLN A 51 -5.00 15.34 13.29
C GLN A 51 -4.02 14.30 13.85
N MET A 52 -2.87 14.11 13.20
CA MET A 52 -1.82 13.21 13.70
C MET A 52 -1.25 13.68 15.04
N ALA A 53 -0.95 14.98 15.18
CA ALA A 53 -0.48 15.54 16.45
C ALA A 53 -1.51 15.33 17.59
N LEU A 54 -2.81 15.43 17.27
CA LEU A 54 -3.87 15.14 18.23
C LEU A 54 -3.88 13.67 18.65
N LEU A 55 -3.80 12.73 17.70
CA LEU A 55 -3.74 11.30 17.98
C LEU A 55 -2.51 10.93 18.82
N GLN A 56 -1.34 11.48 18.49
CA GLN A 56 -0.11 11.27 19.25
C GLN A 56 -0.20 11.77 20.70
N ARG A 57 -0.97 12.84 20.94
CA ARG A 57 -1.16 13.39 22.28
C ARG A 57 -2.17 12.60 23.10
N LEU A 58 -3.20 12.06 22.47
CA LEU A 58 -4.34 11.44 23.16
C LEU A 58 -4.25 9.91 23.26
N LEU A 59 -3.53 9.26 22.36
CA LEU A 59 -3.41 7.81 22.34
C LEU A 59 -2.06 7.34 22.88
N PRO A 60 -2.02 6.28 23.70
CA PRO A 60 -0.79 5.58 24.00
C PRO A 60 -0.10 5.13 22.70
N ARG A 61 1.24 5.17 22.69
CA ARG A 61 2.04 4.82 21.52
C ARG A 61 1.65 3.47 20.89
N THR A 62 1.43 2.46 21.71
CA THR A 62 1.02 1.12 21.25
C THR A 62 -0.31 1.14 20.51
N ARG A 63 -1.32 1.86 21.04
CA ARG A 63 -2.63 2.00 20.38
C ARG A 63 -2.54 2.79 19.08
N LEU A 64 -1.69 3.81 19.04
CA LEU A 64 -1.44 4.57 17.81
C LEU A 64 -0.76 3.69 16.74
N GLU A 65 0.26 2.93 17.11
CA GLU A 65 0.94 2.00 16.19
C GLU A 65 -0.03 0.93 15.69
N SER A 66 -0.88 0.36 16.56
CA SER A 66 -1.93 -0.58 16.15
C SER A 66 -2.96 0.05 15.21
N LEU A 67 -3.39 1.28 15.46
CA LEU A 67 -4.32 2.01 14.59
C LEU A 67 -3.71 2.22 13.19
N LEU A 68 -2.48 2.71 13.14
CA LEU A 68 -1.77 2.96 11.88
C LEU A 68 -1.44 1.67 11.12
N GLY A 69 -1.36 0.54 11.82
CA GLY A 69 -1.22 -0.80 11.22
C GLY A 69 -2.55 -1.49 10.92
N SER A 70 -3.69 -0.88 11.24
CA SER A 70 -5.00 -1.53 11.10
C SER A 70 -5.44 -1.58 9.63
N ILE A 71 -6.20 -2.62 9.30
CA ILE A 71 -6.80 -2.79 7.95
C ILE A 71 -7.71 -1.60 7.62
N TRP A 72 -8.42 -1.06 8.61
CA TRP A 72 -9.28 0.12 8.45
C TRP A 72 -8.50 1.33 7.91
N PHE A 73 -7.36 1.63 8.54
CA PHE A 73 -6.53 2.77 8.15
C PHE A 73 -5.80 2.53 6.82
N GLN A 74 -5.36 1.28 6.57
CA GLN A 74 -4.75 0.88 5.30
C GLN A 74 -5.71 1.01 4.12
N ARG A 75 -6.98 0.60 4.26
CA ARG A 75 -7.97 0.74 3.18
C ARG A 75 -8.24 2.20 2.81
N ARG A 76 -8.23 3.08 3.81
CA ARG A 76 -8.33 4.54 3.57
C ARG A 76 -7.12 5.10 2.85
N LEU A 77 -5.94 4.57 3.10
CA LEU A 77 -4.74 4.90 2.34
C LEU A 77 -4.85 4.46 0.89
N ASP A 78 -5.31 3.24 0.64
CA ASP A 78 -5.49 2.70 -0.72
C ASP A 78 -6.55 3.49 -1.52
N ALA A 79 -7.54 4.06 -0.83
CA ALA A 79 -8.60 4.90 -1.41
C ALA A 79 -8.30 6.40 -1.38
N ALA A 80 -7.15 6.84 -0.84
CA ALA A 80 -6.82 8.24 -0.58
C ALA A 80 -7.93 9.03 0.16
N LEU A 81 -8.59 8.40 1.13
CA LEU A 81 -9.72 8.96 1.86
C LEU A 81 -9.28 9.65 3.15
N ALA A 82 -9.45 10.98 3.17
CA ALA A 82 -9.17 11.80 4.33
C ALA A 82 -10.04 11.42 5.53
N VAL A 83 -9.43 11.33 6.72
CA VAL A 83 -10.14 11.08 7.97
C VAL A 83 -10.96 12.30 8.34
N SER A 84 -12.27 12.14 8.43
CA SER A 84 -13.20 13.18 8.81
C SER A 84 -13.11 13.48 10.31
N ARG A 85 -13.69 14.61 10.73
CA ARG A 85 -13.77 14.98 12.14
C ARG A 85 -14.58 13.96 12.95
N GLU A 86 -15.64 13.41 12.35
CA GLU A 86 -16.53 12.45 13.02
C GLU A 86 -15.81 11.12 13.26
N GLU A 87 -15.09 10.63 12.26
CA GLU A 87 -14.25 9.44 12.37
C GLU A 87 -13.14 9.64 13.41
N LEU A 88 -12.49 10.80 13.43
CA LEU A 88 -11.47 11.09 14.43
C LEU A 88 -12.04 11.04 15.85
N GLN A 89 -13.25 11.56 16.06
CA GLN A 89 -13.95 11.45 17.34
C GLN A 89 -14.30 10.01 17.68
N GLN A 90 -14.76 9.23 16.69
CA GLN A 90 -15.06 7.82 16.87
C GLN A 90 -13.82 7.03 17.28
N ILE A 91 -12.68 7.24 16.60
CA ILE A 91 -11.39 6.63 16.93
C ILE A 91 -11.03 6.94 18.38
N LEU A 92 -11.08 8.21 18.80
CA LEU A 92 -10.71 8.60 20.16
C LEU A 92 -11.66 8.01 21.22
N ARG A 93 -12.97 7.93 20.93
CA ARG A 93 -13.96 7.31 21.83
C ARG A 93 -13.71 5.80 21.97
N LEU A 94 -13.50 5.10 20.86
CA LEU A 94 -13.26 3.67 20.86
C LEU A 94 -11.91 3.31 21.49
N ALA A 95 -10.87 4.08 21.17
CA ALA A 95 -9.54 3.90 21.75
C ALA A 95 -9.47 4.29 23.24
N GLY A 96 -10.43 5.08 23.74
CA GLY A 96 -10.62 5.32 25.17
C GLY A 96 -11.32 4.18 25.92
N SER A 97 -11.88 3.20 25.20
CA SER A 97 -12.51 2.04 25.84
C SER A 97 -11.48 1.04 26.37
N GLU A 98 -11.79 0.42 27.51
CA GLU A 98 -10.99 -0.63 28.14
C GLU A 98 -11.01 -1.95 27.35
N ARG A 99 -11.84 -2.05 26.30
CA ARG A 99 -11.94 -3.24 25.46
C ARG A 99 -10.70 -3.39 24.58
N CYS A 100 -10.10 -4.58 24.58
CA CYS A 100 -8.95 -4.88 23.73
C CYS A 100 -9.27 -4.83 22.23
N ASP A 101 -10.52 -5.15 21.84
CA ASP A 101 -10.93 -5.29 20.43
C ASP A 101 -11.52 -4.03 19.81
N TRP A 102 -11.22 -2.85 20.34
CA TRP A 102 -11.81 -1.58 19.88
C TRP A 102 -11.60 -1.32 18.38
N MET A 103 -10.54 -1.83 17.77
CA MET A 103 -10.29 -1.73 16.33
C MET A 103 -11.31 -2.48 15.48
N GLN A 104 -11.91 -3.56 16.00
CA GLN A 104 -12.97 -4.31 15.30
C GLN A 104 -14.28 -3.51 15.24
N GLN A 105 -14.39 -2.42 16.01
CA GLN A 105 -15.55 -1.53 16.00
C GLN A 105 -15.42 -0.38 14.99
N LEU A 106 -14.30 -0.31 14.27
CA LEU A 106 -14.09 0.64 13.18
C LEU A 106 -14.66 0.07 11.88
N GLY A 107 -15.39 0.91 11.15
CA GLY A 107 -15.97 0.62 9.85
C GLY A 107 -16.48 1.91 9.22
N ASP A 108 -16.68 1.88 7.90
CA ASP A 108 -17.14 3.05 7.15
C ASP A 108 -18.57 2.85 6.61
N ARG A 109 -19.27 3.97 6.41
CA ARG A 109 -20.55 3.99 5.69
C ARG A 109 -20.26 4.37 4.25
N ILE A 110 -20.47 3.43 3.33
CA ILE A 110 -19.93 3.53 1.97
C ILE A 110 -21.08 3.57 0.97
N ASN A 111 -21.19 4.69 0.25
CA ASN A 111 -22.16 4.85 -0.82
C ASN A 111 -21.61 4.22 -2.11
N LEU A 112 -22.15 3.07 -2.51
CA LEU A 112 -21.74 2.38 -3.73
C LEU A 112 -22.30 2.99 -5.01
N ALA A 113 -23.18 4.00 -4.91
CA ALA A 113 -23.55 4.82 -6.06
C ALA A 113 -22.41 5.77 -6.49
N ASP A 114 -21.48 6.08 -5.58
CA ASP A 114 -20.27 6.81 -5.89
C ASP A 114 -19.23 5.85 -6.50
N ARG A 115 -18.85 6.12 -7.75
CA ARG A 115 -18.06 5.20 -8.57
C ARG A 115 -16.65 4.97 -8.01
N PRO A 116 -15.87 6.01 -7.67
CA PRO A 116 -14.63 5.86 -6.92
C PRO A 116 -14.77 4.97 -5.68
N LEU A 117 -15.81 5.18 -4.86
CA LEU A 117 -16.01 4.38 -3.66
C LEU A 117 -16.27 2.91 -3.98
N LEU A 118 -17.12 2.62 -4.97
CA LEU A 118 -17.36 1.25 -5.43
C LEU A 118 -16.05 0.57 -5.88
N TRP A 119 -15.20 1.27 -6.63
CA TRP A 119 -13.95 0.72 -7.11
C TRP A 119 -12.95 0.45 -5.97
N HIS A 120 -12.72 1.43 -5.11
CA HIS A 120 -11.72 1.31 -4.05
C HIS A 120 -12.16 0.42 -2.87
N TRP A 121 -13.44 0.45 -2.49
CA TRP A 121 -13.92 -0.33 -1.34
C TRP A 121 -14.34 -1.75 -1.69
N VAL A 122 -14.68 -1.99 -2.96
CA VAL A 122 -15.25 -3.28 -3.38
C VAL A 122 -14.47 -3.90 -4.53
N LEU A 123 -14.39 -3.27 -5.71
CA LEU A 123 -13.90 -3.95 -6.91
C LEU A 123 -12.39 -4.25 -6.89
N TYR A 124 -11.53 -3.32 -6.47
CA TYR A 124 -10.10 -3.60 -6.33
C TYR A 124 -9.80 -4.65 -5.25
N PRO A 125 -10.36 -4.54 -4.03
CA PRO A 125 -10.22 -5.58 -3.02
C PRO A 125 -10.76 -6.94 -3.46
N LEU A 126 -11.90 -6.96 -4.18
CA LEU A 126 -12.49 -8.17 -4.74
C LEU A 126 -11.57 -8.84 -5.75
N HIS A 127 -11.00 -8.07 -6.68
CA HIS A 127 -10.05 -8.58 -7.66
C HIS A 127 -8.80 -9.12 -6.98
N ARG A 128 -8.23 -8.38 -6.01
CA ARG A 128 -7.08 -8.86 -5.24
C ARG A 128 -7.36 -10.19 -4.54
N TRP A 129 -8.50 -10.29 -3.86
CA TRP A 129 -8.92 -11.54 -3.22
C TRP A 129 -9.07 -12.68 -4.25
N TRP A 130 -9.70 -12.39 -5.38
CA TRP A 130 -9.91 -13.36 -6.46
C TRP A 130 -8.58 -13.87 -7.04
N VAL A 131 -7.62 -12.97 -7.29
CA VAL A 131 -6.27 -13.33 -7.72
C VAL A 131 -5.58 -14.21 -6.68
N GLN A 132 -5.61 -13.82 -5.40
CA GLN A 132 -4.99 -14.60 -4.32
C GLN A 132 -5.64 -15.98 -4.12
N ARG A 133 -6.92 -16.11 -4.48
CA ARG A 133 -7.59 -17.41 -4.46
C ARG A 133 -7.09 -18.33 -5.57
N LEU A 134 -6.85 -17.80 -6.76
CA LEU A 134 -6.34 -18.56 -7.91
C LEU A 134 -4.83 -18.81 -7.82
N GLU A 135 -4.10 -17.86 -7.24
CA GLU A 135 -2.65 -17.92 -7.04
C GLU A 135 -2.29 -17.47 -5.61
N PRO A 136 -2.30 -18.41 -4.63
CA PRO A 136 -2.03 -18.09 -3.22
C PRO A 136 -0.68 -17.43 -2.96
N LEU A 137 0.31 -17.69 -3.82
CA LEU A 137 1.64 -17.12 -3.69
C LEU A 137 1.77 -15.69 -4.24
N TYR A 138 0.77 -15.20 -4.99
CA TYR A 138 0.84 -13.89 -5.65
C TYR A 138 1.12 -12.75 -4.67
N GLY A 139 0.47 -12.78 -3.49
CA GLY A 139 0.74 -11.80 -2.44
C GLY A 139 2.16 -11.86 -1.89
N ALA A 140 2.73 -13.07 -1.77
CA ALA A 140 4.11 -13.25 -1.31
C ALA A 140 5.11 -12.71 -2.35
N TRP A 141 4.85 -12.92 -3.64
CA TRP A 141 5.70 -12.39 -4.72
C TRP A 141 5.71 -10.85 -4.75
N LEU A 142 4.55 -10.21 -4.55
CA LEU A 142 4.48 -8.75 -4.46
C LEU A 142 5.32 -8.21 -3.28
N ASN A 143 5.14 -8.81 -2.11
CA ASN A 143 5.92 -8.44 -0.92
C ASN A 143 7.43 -8.68 -1.13
N GLU A 144 7.79 -9.79 -1.77
CA GLU A 144 9.18 -10.12 -2.06
C GLU A 144 9.80 -9.10 -3.03
N LEU A 145 9.10 -8.73 -4.11
CA LEU A 145 9.57 -7.68 -5.03
C LEU A 145 9.79 -6.34 -4.33
N GLU A 146 8.88 -5.92 -3.45
CA GLU A 146 9.06 -4.70 -2.65
C GLU A 146 10.31 -4.79 -1.77
N GLN A 147 10.53 -5.94 -1.12
CA GLN A 147 11.72 -6.18 -0.30
C GLN A 147 13.00 -6.19 -1.12
N LEU A 148 13.02 -6.80 -2.30
CA LEU A 148 14.17 -6.80 -3.22
C LEU A 148 14.54 -5.36 -3.64
N GLN A 149 13.54 -4.52 -3.92
CA GLN A 149 13.78 -3.10 -4.22
C GLN A 149 14.40 -2.35 -3.04
N VAL A 150 13.95 -2.64 -1.82
CA VAL A 150 14.54 -2.08 -0.59
C VAL A 150 15.98 -2.54 -0.43
N MET A 151 16.25 -3.84 -0.56
CA MET A 151 17.61 -4.40 -0.47
C MET A 151 18.54 -3.79 -1.52
N ARG A 152 18.08 -3.63 -2.77
CA ARG A 152 18.84 -2.96 -3.84
C ARG A 152 19.22 -1.53 -3.46
N ARG A 153 18.28 -0.74 -2.93
CA ARG A 153 18.55 0.64 -2.48
C ARG A 153 19.60 0.65 -1.37
N GLN A 154 19.51 -0.28 -0.42
CA GLN A 154 20.48 -0.40 0.67
C GLN A 154 21.87 -0.78 0.18
N LEU A 155 21.98 -1.73 -0.75
CA LEU A 155 23.27 -2.13 -1.34
C LEU A 155 23.90 -1.00 -2.15
N ASN A 156 23.10 -0.28 -2.94
CA ASN A 156 23.60 0.89 -3.68
C ASN A 156 24.08 1.99 -2.72
N ALA A 157 23.36 2.23 -1.63
CA ALA A 157 23.78 3.17 -0.59
C ALA A 157 25.06 2.74 0.11
N GLN A 158 25.22 1.43 0.40
CA GLN A 158 26.46 0.87 0.93
C GLN A 158 27.61 1.06 -0.06
N ALA A 159 27.41 0.76 -1.35
CA ALA A 159 28.44 0.96 -2.38
C ALA A 159 28.93 2.41 -2.42
N VAL A 160 28.01 3.37 -2.46
CA VAL A 160 28.33 4.81 -2.45
C VAL A 160 29.05 5.21 -1.15
N PHE A 161 28.60 4.71 0.00
CA PHE A 161 29.26 4.98 1.27
C PHE A 161 30.71 4.50 1.26
N TRP A 162 30.96 3.26 0.85
CA TRP A 162 32.28 2.67 0.89
C TRP A 162 33.25 3.28 -0.12
N GLN A 163 32.77 3.81 -1.25
CA GLN A 163 33.60 4.62 -2.16
C GLN A 163 34.18 5.88 -1.50
N THR A 164 33.60 6.35 -0.39
CA THR A 164 34.07 7.54 0.34
C THR A 164 34.99 7.23 1.51
N VAL A 165 35.18 5.95 1.85
CA VAL A 165 36.01 5.50 2.99
C VAL A 165 37.42 5.13 2.49
N VAL A 166 38.46 5.46 3.27
CA VAL A 166 39.87 5.28 2.84
C VAL A 166 40.35 3.83 3.03
N ASP A 167 39.82 3.12 4.03
CA ASP A 167 40.22 1.74 4.37
C ASP A 167 39.07 0.76 4.07
N VAL A 168 38.85 0.47 2.78
CA VAL A 168 37.80 -0.45 2.32
C VAL A 168 38.34 -1.87 2.21
N PRO A 169 37.62 -2.90 2.70
CA PRO A 169 37.96 -4.29 2.41
C PRO A 169 38.03 -4.55 0.91
N VAL A 170 39.09 -5.25 0.46
CA VAL A 170 39.39 -5.47 -0.96
C VAL A 170 38.31 -6.30 -1.67
N ASP A 171 37.56 -7.12 -0.93
CA ASP A 171 36.47 -7.99 -1.42
C ASP A 171 35.08 -7.34 -1.39
N LEU A 172 34.97 -6.11 -0.88
CA LEU A 172 33.66 -5.52 -0.62
C LEU A 172 32.90 -5.18 -1.90
N GLU A 173 33.59 -4.60 -2.88
CA GLU A 173 32.96 -4.23 -4.17
C GLU A 173 32.47 -5.46 -4.92
N SER A 174 33.25 -6.54 -4.95
CA SER A 174 32.85 -7.81 -5.57
C SER A 174 31.67 -8.44 -4.83
N ARG A 175 31.67 -8.42 -3.49
CA ARG A 175 30.55 -8.95 -2.69
C ARG A 175 29.25 -8.19 -2.91
N ILE A 176 29.31 -6.86 -2.99
CA ILE A 176 28.13 -6.04 -3.29
C ILE A 176 27.64 -6.32 -4.71
N ALA A 177 28.54 -6.45 -5.68
CA ALA A 177 28.19 -6.82 -7.05
C ALA A 177 27.52 -8.20 -7.14
N ASP A 178 28.07 -9.21 -6.45
CA ASP A 178 27.49 -10.56 -6.39
C ASP A 178 26.09 -10.55 -5.77
N GLN A 179 25.89 -9.79 -4.69
CA GLN A 179 24.59 -9.64 -4.05
C GLN A 179 23.58 -8.92 -4.97
N LEU A 180 23.98 -7.84 -5.65
CA LEU A 180 23.12 -7.15 -6.61
C LEU A 180 22.72 -8.05 -7.77
N GLU A 181 23.61 -8.92 -8.23
CA GLU A 181 23.33 -9.88 -9.29
C GLU A 181 22.36 -10.97 -8.83
N GLN A 182 22.50 -11.49 -7.61
CA GLN A 182 21.51 -12.42 -7.03
C GLN A 182 20.12 -11.77 -6.91
N LEU A 183 20.05 -10.50 -6.50
CA LEU A 183 18.78 -9.76 -6.44
C LEU A 183 18.17 -9.58 -7.85
N ASN A 184 18.99 -9.24 -8.85
CA ASN A 184 18.54 -9.13 -10.25
C ASN A 184 17.92 -10.43 -10.76
N GLN A 185 18.60 -11.56 -10.52
CA GLN A 185 18.12 -12.87 -10.95
C GLN A 185 16.78 -13.20 -10.30
N ARG A 186 16.66 -12.97 -8.99
CA ARG A 186 15.41 -13.22 -8.28
C ARG A 186 14.26 -12.32 -8.73
N GLU A 187 14.53 -11.05 -8.99
CA GLU A 187 13.53 -10.11 -9.52
C GLU A 187 13.03 -10.53 -10.91
N GLN A 188 13.93 -11.01 -11.79
CA GLN A 188 13.56 -11.55 -13.09
C GLN A 188 12.69 -12.81 -12.97
N GLU A 189 13.02 -13.73 -12.06
CA GLU A 189 12.20 -14.91 -11.77
C GLU A 189 10.78 -14.53 -11.34
N LEU A 190 10.66 -13.63 -10.37
CA LEU A 190 9.36 -13.16 -9.86
C LEU A 190 8.55 -12.46 -10.96
N THR A 191 9.21 -11.65 -11.79
CA THR A 191 8.56 -10.96 -12.92
C THR A 191 7.99 -11.95 -13.94
N ARG A 192 8.72 -13.04 -14.23
CA ARG A 192 8.22 -14.12 -15.11
C ARG A 192 7.00 -14.82 -14.50
N LEU A 193 7.07 -15.19 -13.22
CA LEU A 193 5.93 -15.77 -12.51
C LEU A 193 4.70 -14.87 -12.52
N GLN A 194 4.89 -13.56 -12.35
CA GLN A 194 3.80 -12.59 -12.44
C GLN A 194 3.21 -12.50 -13.84
N THR A 195 4.06 -12.51 -14.87
CA THR A 195 3.61 -12.46 -16.28
C THR A 195 2.79 -13.70 -16.63
N ASP A 196 3.27 -14.89 -16.23
CA ASP A 196 2.57 -16.16 -16.46
C ASP A 196 1.26 -16.24 -15.66
N CYS A 197 1.24 -15.68 -14.45
CA CYS A 197 0.03 -15.55 -13.64
C CYS A 197 -0.97 -14.62 -14.32
N GLU A 198 -0.54 -13.43 -14.75
CA GLU A 198 -1.39 -12.45 -15.42
C GLU A 198 -2.01 -13.01 -16.70
N ALA A 199 -1.24 -13.73 -17.52
CA ALA A 199 -1.75 -14.40 -18.71
C ALA A 199 -2.90 -15.38 -18.38
N ARG A 200 -2.78 -16.15 -17.30
CA ARG A 200 -3.86 -17.05 -16.84
C ARG A 200 -5.08 -16.27 -16.33
N LEU A 201 -4.86 -15.18 -15.59
CA LEU A 201 -5.93 -14.33 -15.05
C LEU A 201 -6.69 -13.61 -16.17
N GLN A 202 -5.98 -13.15 -17.21
CA GLN A 202 -6.58 -12.56 -18.41
C GLN A 202 -7.52 -13.53 -19.12
N LEU A 203 -7.16 -14.82 -19.20
CA LEU A 203 -8.05 -15.85 -19.76
C LEU A 203 -9.26 -16.12 -18.86
N ALA A 204 -9.08 -16.05 -17.54
CA ALA A 204 -10.13 -16.33 -16.57
C ALA A 204 -11.13 -15.18 -16.39
N TRP A 205 -10.70 -13.93 -16.54
CA TRP A 205 -11.57 -12.74 -16.50
C TRP A 205 -11.16 -11.67 -17.53
N PRO A 206 -11.41 -11.90 -18.83
CA PRO A 206 -10.93 -11.01 -19.90
C PRO A 206 -11.41 -9.57 -19.76
N ALA A 207 -12.66 -9.38 -19.33
CA ALA A 207 -13.30 -8.08 -19.21
C ALA A 207 -12.61 -7.15 -18.18
N TRP A 208 -12.00 -7.70 -17.12
CA TRP A 208 -11.22 -6.93 -16.16
C TRP A 208 -9.95 -6.36 -16.78
N TYR A 209 -9.21 -7.20 -17.52
CA TYR A 209 -7.93 -6.83 -18.11
C TYR A 209 -8.05 -6.06 -19.44
N ALA A 210 -9.22 -6.08 -20.07
CA ALA A 210 -9.51 -5.28 -21.26
C ALA A 210 -9.87 -3.82 -20.94
N GLN A 211 -9.99 -3.45 -19.67
CA GLN A 211 -10.35 -2.09 -19.29
C GLN A 211 -9.27 -1.07 -19.65
N THR A 212 -9.68 0.02 -20.28
CA THR A 212 -8.81 1.15 -20.63
C THR A 212 -8.93 2.33 -19.67
N SER A 213 -10.10 2.49 -19.03
CA SER A 213 -10.34 3.52 -18.03
C SER A 213 -10.08 2.96 -16.64
N LYS A 214 -9.34 3.71 -15.82
CA LYS A 214 -9.44 3.54 -14.38
C LYS A 214 -10.88 3.87 -13.97
N GLU A 215 -11.49 3.01 -13.16
CA GLU A 215 -12.83 3.22 -12.62
C GLU A 215 -13.95 3.30 -13.68
N GLY A 216 -13.93 2.37 -14.65
CA GLY A 216 -14.99 2.26 -15.67
C GLY A 216 -16.36 1.85 -15.10
N ASP A 217 -17.38 1.82 -15.96
CA ASP A 217 -18.68 1.26 -15.60
C ASP A 217 -18.53 -0.25 -15.26
N PRO A 218 -18.94 -0.69 -14.05
CA PRO A 218 -18.89 -2.10 -13.67
C PRO A 218 -19.60 -3.02 -14.67
N VAL A 219 -20.63 -2.56 -15.39
CA VAL A 219 -21.34 -3.37 -16.39
C VAL A 219 -20.38 -3.95 -17.45
N HIS A 220 -19.31 -3.22 -17.79
CA HIS A 220 -18.30 -3.68 -18.74
C HIS A 220 -17.38 -4.78 -18.21
N LEU A 221 -17.47 -5.16 -16.94
CA LEU A 221 -16.73 -6.29 -16.35
C LEU A 221 -17.38 -7.65 -16.61
N MET A 222 -18.54 -7.67 -17.26
CA MET A 222 -19.19 -8.90 -17.67
C MET A 222 -18.54 -9.52 -18.92
N PRO A 223 -18.46 -10.86 -19.02
CA PRO A 223 -18.87 -11.84 -18.02
C PRO A 223 -17.88 -11.92 -16.85
N VAL A 224 -18.41 -12.08 -15.63
CA VAL A 224 -17.59 -12.29 -14.42
C VAL A 224 -17.35 -13.78 -14.14
N PRO A 225 -16.24 -14.14 -13.46
CA PRO A 225 -16.00 -15.50 -12.98
C PRO A 225 -17.19 -16.05 -12.18
N LEU A 226 -17.50 -17.34 -12.38
CA LEU A 226 -18.68 -18.00 -11.80
C LEU A 226 -18.82 -17.82 -10.28
N GLU A 227 -17.69 -17.86 -9.57
CA GLU A 227 -17.64 -17.71 -8.12
C GLU A 227 -17.98 -16.31 -7.61
N LEU A 228 -17.91 -15.29 -8.49
CA LEU A 228 -18.33 -13.93 -8.20
C LEU A 228 -19.81 -13.71 -8.52
N GLY A 229 -20.51 -14.71 -9.06
CA GLY A 229 -21.90 -14.60 -9.51
C GLY A 229 -22.83 -14.08 -8.41
N THR A 230 -22.82 -14.67 -7.21
CA THR A 230 -23.70 -14.23 -6.10
C THR A 230 -23.43 -12.78 -5.71
N PHE A 231 -22.16 -12.40 -5.60
CA PHE A 231 -21.76 -11.02 -5.34
C PHE A 231 -22.27 -10.07 -6.43
N TRP A 232 -22.08 -10.46 -7.69
CA TRP A 232 -22.43 -9.61 -8.83
C TRP A 232 -23.93 -9.37 -8.97
N HIS A 233 -24.74 -10.41 -8.74
CA HIS A 233 -26.20 -10.27 -8.70
C HIS A 233 -26.65 -9.33 -7.59
N ALA A 234 -26.07 -9.44 -6.39
CA ALA A 234 -26.39 -8.53 -5.30
C ALA A 234 -25.95 -7.09 -5.61
N LEU A 235 -24.80 -6.90 -6.26
CA LEU A 235 -24.33 -5.57 -6.69
C LEU A 235 -25.28 -4.93 -7.70
N GLN A 236 -25.78 -5.70 -8.66
CA GLN A 236 -26.77 -5.24 -9.65
C GLN A 236 -28.15 -4.95 -9.06
N ALA A 237 -28.54 -5.67 -8.00
CA ALA A 237 -29.82 -5.49 -7.32
C ALA A 237 -29.83 -4.30 -6.35
N LEU A 238 -28.65 -3.87 -5.87
CA LEU A 238 -28.48 -2.84 -4.85
C LEU A 238 -29.24 -1.51 -5.11
N PRO A 239 -29.32 -0.98 -6.36
CA PRO A 239 -30.08 0.25 -6.62
C PRO A 239 -31.60 0.12 -6.40
N HIS A 240 -32.11 -1.11 -6.31
CA HIS A 240 -33.54 -1.41 -6.27
C HIS A 240 -33.97 -2.19 -5.03
N GLN A 241 -33.02 -2.80 -4.32
CA GLN A 241 -33.27 -3.71 -3.20
C GLN A 241 -32.29 -3.42 -2.06
N ASP A 242 -32.77 -2.79 -0.99
CA ASP A 242 -31.94 -2.46 0.18
C ASP A 242 -31.35 -3.72 0.85
N GLU A 243 -32.07 -4.86 0.81
CA GLU A 243 -31.60 -6.15 1.33
C GLU A 243 -30.35 -6.68 0.60
N ALA A 244 -30.11 -6.24 -0.64
CA ALA A 244 -28.90 -6.60 -1.37
C ALA A 244 -27.64 -6.02 -0.73
N ALA A 245 -27.75 -4.92 0.02
CA ALA A 245 -26.63 -4.34 0.77
C ALA A 245 -26.11 -5.29 1.85
N LEU A 246 -27.03 -5.95 2.57
CA LEU A 246 -26.67 -6.94 3.59
C LEU A 246 -26.00 -8.16 2.95
N THR A 247 -26.58 -8.67 1.86
CA THR A 247 -26.02 -9.81 1.12
C THR A 247 -24.60 -9.51 0.61
N LEU A 248 -24.38 -8.30 0.07
CA LEU A 248 -23.06 -7.83 -0.35
C LEU A 248 -22.09 -7.76 0.82
N HIS A 249 -22.51 -7.16 1.94
CA HIS A 249 -21.69 -7.03 3.13
C HIS A 249 -21.26 -8.39 3.66
N GLU A 250 -22.20 -9.31 3.87
CA GLU A 250 -21.92 -10.65 4.38
C GLU A 250 -20.97 -11.42 3.45
N TRP A 251 -21.16 -11.31 2.12
CA TRP A 251 -20.31 -11.97 1.14
C TRP A 251 -18.87 -11.45 1.21
N LEU A 252 -18.68 -10.13 1.32
CA LEU A 252 -17.37 -9.47 1.38
C LEU A 252 -16.69 -9.69 2.73
N ALA A 253 -17.41 -9.53 3.84
CA ALA A 253 -16.90 -9.70 5.19
C ALA A 253 -16.51 -11.16 5.47
N GLY A 254 -17.31 -12.13 5.00
CA GLY A 254 -17.01 -13.57 5.09
C GLY A 254 -15.73 -13.99 4.35
N ARG A 255 -15.18 -13.11 3.49
CA ARG A 255 -13.93 -13.31 2.74
C ARG A 255 -12.79 -12.41 3.20
N GLY A 256 -13.00 -11.62 4.26
CA GLY A 256 -12.02 -10.66 4.77
C GLY A 256 -11.79 -9.46 3.86
N ILE A 257 -12.70 -9.20 2.91
CA ILE A 257 -12.62 -8.06 1.98
C ILE A 257 -13.17 -6.79 2.64
N ALA A 258 -14.28 -6.93 3.38
CA ALA A 258 -14.90 -5.85 4.15
C ALA A 258 -14.69 -6.07 5.66
N LEU A 259 -14.76 -4.98 6.43
CA LEU A 259 -14.75 -5.06 7.89
C LEU A 259 -16.15 -5.37 8.42
N GLY A 260 -16.21 -5.97 9.60
CA GLY A 260 -17.48 -6.35 10.21
C GLY A 260 -18.42 -5.18 10.49
N GLN A 261 -17.91 -3.96 10.62
CA GLN A 261 -18.70 -2.74 10.87
C GLN A 261 -18.87 -1.86 9.62
N ASP A 262 -18.39 -2.30 8.45
CA ASP A 262 -18.68 -1.57 7.21
C ASP A 262 -20.16 -1.65 6.89
N HIS A 263 -20.71 -0.56 6.34
CA HIS A 263 -22.09 -0.48 5.92
C HIS A 263 -22.18 0.05 4.50
N PHE A 264 -22.52 -0.82 3.56
CA PHE A 264 -22.76 -0.45 2.16
C PHE A 264 -24.18 0.05 1.96
N TYR A 265 -24.36 1.04 1.10
CA TYR A 265 -25.68 1.53 0.68
C TYR A 265 -25.63 2.13 -0.71
N TRP A 266 -26.79 2.41 -1.29
CA TRP A 266 -26.91 3.07 -2.58
C TRP A 266 -27.76 4.34 -2.49
N GLN A 267 -27.13 5.48 -2.73
CA GLN A 267 -27.81 6.76 -2.81
C GLN A 267 -27.24 7.54 -4.00
N PRO A 268 -27.96 7.67 -5.12
CA PRO A 268 -27.43 8.41 -6.26
C PRO A 268 -27.13 9.87 -5.86
N PRO A 269 -26.09 10.49 -6.45
CA PRO A 269 -25.80 11.90 -6.21
C PRO A 269 -27.04 12.74 -6.52
N ALA A 270 -27.27 13.79 -5.71
CA ALA A 270 -28.36 14.72 -5.97
C ALA A 270 -28.16 15.36 -7.36
N PRO A 271 -29.24 15.54 -8.14
CA PRO A 271 -29.19 16.15 -9.48
C PRO A 271 -28.71 17.61 -9.44
#